data_AF-A0A9E2HDY2-F1
#
_entry.id   AF-A0A9E2HDY2-F1
#
_cell.length_a   1.000
_cell.length_b   1.000
_cell.length_c   1.000
_cell.angle_alpha   90.00
_cell.angle_beta   90.00
_cell.angle_gamma   90.00
#
_symmetry.space_group_name_H-M   'P 1'
#
loop_
_entity.id
_entity.type
_entity.pdbx_description
1 polymer ?
#
loop_
_entity_poly.entity_id
_entity_poly.type
_entity_poly.pdbx_seq_one_letter_code
_entity_poly.pdbx_strand_id
1 'polypeptide(L)'
;MNLLYAQESIIIEEPSTGVKDIGKFLSAGIQVAMIIAAILTFAFLVWGGIQWILSGGDKTQTQAARDRITMALVGLGIVAAAWALMKVIGYFFGVDVFQFTIPSA
;
A
#
# COMPACT_ATOMS: atom_id res chain seq x y z
N MET A 1 16.03 56.81 5.94
CA MET A 1 17.29 56.16 5.52
C MET A 1 17.11 54.67 5.80
N ASN A 2 16.73 53.90 4.78
CA ASN A 2 16.44 52.46 4.91
C ASN A 2 17.76 51.70 4.88
N LEU A 3 18.16 51.09 5.99
CA LEU A 3 19.28 50.15 6.01
C LEU A 3 18.73 48.77 5.68
N LEU A 4 18.54 48.54 4.39
CA LEU A 4 18.46 47.22 3.79
C LEU A 4 19.89 46.66 3.75
N TYR A 5 20.31 45.97 4.79
CA TYR A 5 21.44 45.05 4.70
C TYR A 5 20.88 43.65 4.58
N ALA A 6 20.85 43.22 3.31
CA ALA A 6 20.92 41.86 2.81
C ALA A 6 21.07 40.78 3.90
N GLN A 7 19.95 40.14 4.24
CA GLN A 7 20.01 38.74 4.62
C GLN A 7 20.22 37.96 3.33
N GLU A 8 21.47 37.67 3.00
CA GLU A 8 21.77 36.58 2.08
C GLU A 8 21.14 35.34 2.71
N SER A 9 20.00 34.93 2.16
CA SER A 9 19.39 33.67 2.55
C SER A 9 20.42 32.61 2.24
N ILE A 10 21.08 32.08 3.27
CA ILE A 10 21.89 30.89 3.13
C ILE A 10 20.92 29.82 2.64
N ILE A 11 20.96 29.55 1.34
CA ILE A 11 20.28 28.40 0.76
C ILE A 11 21.09 27.21 1.25
N ILE A 12 20.60 26.58 2.32
CA ILE A 12 21.07 25.28 2.77
C ILE A 12 20.62 24.31 1.68
N GLU A 13 21.50 24.02 0.73
CA GLU A 13 21.28 22.95 -0.24
C GLU A 13 21.30 21.63 0.55
N GLU A 14 20.11 21.09 0.81
CA GLU A 14 20.00 19.80 1.50
C GLU A 14 20.76 18.74 0.70
N PRO A 15 21.68 17.98 1.31
CA PRO A 15 22.35 16.89 0.62
C PRO A 15 21.29 15.91 0.08
N SER A 16 21.24 15.78 -1.24
CA SER A 16 20.30 14.91 -1.97
C SER A 16 20.56 13.42 -1.76
N THR A 17 21.69 13.07 -1.14
CA THR A 17 22.24 11.72 -0.99
C THR A 17 22.30 11.31 0.49
N GLY A 18 21.13 11.19 1.12
CA GLY A 18 21.00 10.63 2.46
C GLY A 18 19.54 10.31 2.80
N VAL A 19 19.24 9.03 3.04
CA VAL A 19 17.93 8.47 3.47
C VAL A 19 16.75 8.65 2.48
N LYS A 20 16.83 9.56 1.49
CA LYS A 20 15.74 9.80 0.52
C LYS A 20 15.42 8.59 -0.38
N ASP A 21 16.41 7.75 -0.68
CA ASP A 21 16.24 6.62 -1.60
C ASP A 21 15.57 5.39 -0.97
N ILE A 22 15.88 5.07 0.28
CA ILE A 22 15.30 3.91 0.99
C ILE A 22 13.77 4.06 1.10
N GLY A 23 13.29 5.26 1.41
CA GLY A 23 11.87 5.57 1.47
C GLY A 23 11.15 5.37 0.13
N LYS A 24 11.80 5.74 -0.99
CA LYS A 24 11.23 5.55 -2.34
C LYS A 24 11.13 4.08 -2.73
N PHE A 25 12.19 3.29 -2.50
CA PHE A 25 12.17 1.84 -2.78
C PHE A 25 11.14 1.11 -1.91
N LEU A 26 11.04 1.47 -0.62
CA LEU A 26 10.03 0.90 0.27
C LEU A 26 8.61 1.26 -0.18
N SER A 27 8.35 2.52 -0.51
CA SER A 27 7.05 2.98 -1.00
C SER A 27 6.66 2.26 -2.30
N ALA A 28 7.59 2.13 -3.24
CA ALA A 28 7.38 1.40 -4.48
C ALA A 28 7.09 -0.09 -4.22
N GLY A 29 7.83 -0.73 -3.32
CA GLY A 29 7.61 -2.12 -2.93
C GLY A 29 6.22 -2.35 -2.33
N ILE A 30 5.78 -1.46 -1.44
CA ILE A 30 4.44 -1.51 -0.84
C ILE A 30 3.36 -1.35 -1.92
N GLN A 31 3.49 -0.37 -2.82
CA GLN A 31 2.52 -0.15 -3.90
C GLN A 31 2.40 -1.38 -4.80
N VAL A 32 3.53 -1.97 -5.21
CA VAL A 32 3.55 -3.19 -6.03
C VAL A 32 2.90 -4.36 -5.28
N ALA A 33 3.23 -4.54 -3.99
CA ALA A 33 2.63 -5.58 -3.16
C ALA A 33 1.09 -5.43 -3.06
N MET A 34 0.58 -4.21 -2.88
CA MET A 34 -0.86 -3.94 -2.83
C MET A 34 -1.56 -4.32 -4.15
N ILE A 35 -0.96 -4.00 -5.29
CA ILE A 35 -1.50 -4.35 -6.62
C ILE A 35 -1.53 -5.87 -6.79
N ILE A 36 -0.43 -6.55 -6.47
CA ILE A 36 -0.33 -8.01 -6.54
C ILE A 36 -1.38 -8.65 -5.64
N ALA A 37 -1.51 -8.18 -4.40
CA ALA A 37 -2.49 -8.70 -3.46
C ALA A 37 -3.93 -8.53 -3.94
N ALA A 38 -4.27 -7.38 -4.54
CA ALA A 38 -5.58 -7.15 -5.13
C ALA A 38 -5.87 -8.11 -6.30
N ILE A 39 -4.90 -8.29 -7.21
CA ILE A 39 -5.03 -9.20 -8.36
C ILE A 39 -5.20 -10.65 -7.88
N LEU A 40 -4.36 -11.11 -6.95
CA LEU A 40 -4.43 -12.47 -6.43
C LEU A 40 -5.76 -12.71 -5.72
N THR A 41 -6.17 -11.80 -4.83
CA THR A 41 -7.46 -11.87 -4.15
C THR A 41 -8.60 -12.02 -5.14
N PHE A 42 -8.65 -11.17 -6.16
CA PHE A 42 -9.68 -11.24 -7.19
C PHE A 42 -9.64 -12.56 -7.96
N ALA A 43 -8.45 -13.04 -8.34
CA ALA A 43 -8.30 -14.32 -9.02
C ALA A 43 -8.82 -15.50 -8.17
N PHE A 44 -8.52 -15.53 -6.87
CA PHE A 44 -9.01 -16.56 -5.95
C PHE A 44 -10.52 -16.47 -5.72
N LEU A 45 -11.10 -15.26 -5.67
CA LEU A 45 -12.55 -15.07 -5.61
C LEU A 45 -13.25 -15.63 -6.85
N VAL A 46 -12.75 -15.27 -8.04
CA VAL A 46 -13.29 -15.78 -9.32
C VAL A 46 -13.16 -17.29 -9.38
N TRP A 47 -12.00 -17.84 -9.02
CA TRP A 47 -11.77 -19.29 -9.03
C TRP A 47 -12.70 -20.02 -8.05
N GLY A 48 -12.83 -19.51 -6.83
CA GLY A 48 -13.77 -20.05 -5.84
C GLY A 48 -15.22 -19.97 -6.31
N GLY A 49 -15.62 -18.87 -6.95
CA GLY A 49 -16.95 -18.71 -7.54
C GLY A 49 -17.24 -19.71 -8.66
N ILE A 50 -16.30 -19.89 -9.60
CA ILE A 50 -16.40 -20.89 -10.67
C ILE A 50 -16.53 -22.30 -10.06
N GLN A 51 -15.69 -22.64 -9.08
CA GLN A 51 -15.74 -23.93 -8.40
C GLN A 51 -17.08 -24.16 -7.70
N TRP A 52 -17.67 -23.11 -7.09
CA TRP A 52 -18.98 -23.20 -6.46
C TRP A 52 -20.07 -23.46 -7.51
N ILE A 53 -20.06 -22.76 -8.65
CA ILE A 53 -21.05 -23.00 -9.72
C ILE A 53 -20.94 -24.43 -10.26
N LEU A 54 -19.71 -24.91 -10.48
CA LEU A 54 -19.43 -26.24 -11.03
C LEU A 54 -19.62 -27.38 -10.01
N SER A 55 -19.74 -27.08 -8.71
CA SER A 55 -19.88 -28.11 -7.67
C SER A 55 -21.17 -28.93 -7.77
N GLY A 56 -22.19 -28.44 -8.48
CA GLY A 56 -23.43 -29.19 -8.73
C GLY A 56 -24.20 -29.62 -7.47
N GLY A 57 -23.93 -28.99 -6.32
CA GLY A 57 -24.52 -29.37 -5.03
C GLY A 57 -23.78 -30.48 -4.27
N ASP A 58 -22.65 -30.98 -4.80
CA ASP A 58 -21.77 -31.85 -4.02
C ASP A 58 -21.23 -31.10 -2.80
N LYS A 59 -21.42 -31.67 -1.61
CA LYS A 59 -21.11 -31.01 -0.34
C LYS A 59 -19.62 -30.71 -0.21
N THR A 60 -18.77 -31.65 -0.60
CA THR A 60 -17.32 -31.53 -0.49
C THR A 60 -16.80 -30.42 -1.38
N GLN A 61 -17.22 -30.41 -2.65
CA GLN A 61 -16.81 -29.41 -3.63
C GLN A 61 -17.37 -28.03 -3.29
N THR A 62 -18.62 -27.96 -2.83
CA THR A 62 -19.25 -26.71 -2.38
C THR A 62 -18.51 -26.13 -1.18
N GLN A 63 -18.12 -26.96 -0.23
CA GLN A 63 -17.40 -26.52 0.96
C GLN A 63 -16.00 -26.01 0.59
N ALA A 64 -15.25 -26.74 -0.23
CA ALA A 64 -13.94 -26.30 -0.71
C ALA A 64 -14.01 -24.95 -1.47
N ALA A 65 -15.06 -24.74 -2.27
CA ALA A 65 -15.29 -23.48 -2.97
C ALA A 65 -15.57 -22.32 -2.00
N ARG A 66 -16.44 -22.55 -1.01
CA ARG A 66 -16.74 -21.57 0.05
C ARG A 66 -15.51 -21.22 0.86
N ASP A 67 -14.73 -22.21 1.28
CA ASP A 67 -13.50 -22.01 2.04
C ASP A 67 -12.50 -21.16 1.24
N ARG A 68 -12.33 -21.44 -0.06
CA ARG A 68 -11.49 -20.62 -0.94
C ARG A 68 -11.97 -19.17 -1.02
N ILE A 69 -13.27 -18.93 -1.18
CA ILE A 69 -13.85 -17.58 -1.22
C ILE A 69 -13.62 -16.87 0.12
N THR A 70 -13.90 -17.54 1.24
CA THR A 70 -13.70 -16.98 2.58
C THR A 70 -12.24 -16.61 2.80
N MET A 71 -11.29 -17.48 2.44
CA MET A 71 -9.86 -17.19 2.59
C MET A 71 -9.41 -16.02 1.69
N ALA A 72 -9.96 -15.90 0.48
CA ALA A 72 -9.69 -14.74 -0.38
C ALA A 72 -10.22 -13.45 0.25
N LEU A 73 -11.44 -13.46 0.82
CA LEU A 73 -12.00 -12.30 1.52
C LEU A 73 -11.22 -11.94 2.79
N VAL A 74 -10.77 -12.93 3.56
CA VAL A 74 -9.90 -12.71 4.73
C VAL A 74 -8.58 -12.08 4.30
N GLY A 75 -7.96 -12.59 3.23
CA GLY A 75 -6.75 -12.00 2.65
C GLY A 75 -6.96 -10.54 2.25
N LEU A 76 -8.08 -10.23 1.59
CA LEU A 76 -8.45 -8.85 1.25
C LEU A 76 -8.58 -7.97 2.50
N GLY A 77 -9.25 -8.48 3.54
CA GLY A 77 -9.43 -7.78 4.80
C GLY A 77 -8.10 -7.45 5.47
N ILE A 78 -7.14 -8.38 5.45
CA ILE A 78 -5.79 -8.17 5.98
C ILE A 78 -5.05 -7.08 5.20
N VAL A 79 -5.11 -7.11 3.87
CA VAL A 79 -4.49 -6.11 2.99
C VAL A 79 -5.09 -4.72 3.23
N ALA A 80 -6.42 -4.64 3.36
CA ALA A 80 -7.12 -3.41 3.67
C ALA A 80 -6.75 -2.88 5.08
N ALA A 81 -6.63 -3.77 6.06
CA ALA A 81 -6.20 -3.41 7.42
C ALA A 81 -4.77 -2.89 7.43
N ALA A 82 -3.84 -3.53 6.71
CA ALA A 82 -2.46 -3.06 6.57
C ALA A 82 -2.41 -1.65 5.96
N TRP A 83 -3.20 -1.40 4.90
CA TRP A 83 -3.31 -0.07 4.31
C TRP A 83 -3.86 0.98 5.29
N ALA A 84 -4.91 0.64 6.03
CA ALA A 84 -5.48 1.53 7.03
C ALA A 84 -4.47 1.86 8.14
N LEU A 85 -3.73 0.86 8.63
CA LEU A 85 -2.67 1.06 9.63
C LEU A 85 -1.56 1.98 9.10
N MET A 86 -1.13 1.81 7.85
CA MET A 86 -0.14 2.69 7.23
C MET A 86 -0.62 4.15 7.15
N LYS A 87 -1.91 4.38 6.88
CA LYS A 87 -2.51 5.72 6.89
C LYS A 87 -2.52 6.34 8.28
N VAL A 88 -2.85 5.55 9.31
CA VAL A 88 -2.82 6.00 10.71
C VAL A 88 -1.40 6.39 11.10
N ILE A 89 -0.41 5.54 10.81
CA ILE A 89 1.01 5.83 11.06
C ILE A 89 1.42 7.12 10.31
N GLY A 90 1.13 7.22 9.03
CA GLY A 90 1.47 8.41 8.24
C GLY A 90 0.89 9.71 8.82
N TYR A 91 -0.36 9.66 9.31
CA TYR A 91 -1.00 10.79 9.97
C TYR A 91 -0.29 11.21 11.27
N PHE A 92 0.10 10.25 12.12
CA PHE A 92 0.79 10.54 13.38
C PHE A 92 2.22 11.07 13.19
N PHE A 93 2.95 10.56 12.19
CA PHE A 93 4.34 10.94 11.94
C PHE A 93 4.49 12.08 10.92
N GLY A 94 3.41 12.50 10.26
CA GLY A 94 3.44 13.53 9.22
C GLY A 94 4.15 13.10 7.93
N VAL A 95 4.15 11.80 7.63
CA VAL A 95 4.84 11.21 6.47
C VAL A 95 3.87 10.49 5.55
N ASP A 96 3.95 10.76 4.25
CA ASP A 96 3.20 10.03 3.24
C ASP A 96 3.92 8.73 2.84
N VAL A 97 3.51 7.62 3.47
CA VAL A 97 4.05 6.27 3.22
C VAL A 97 3.84 5.78 1.78
N PHE A 98 2.88 6.38 1.06
CA PHE A 98 2.56 6.00 -0.32
C PHE A 98 3.17 6.94 -1.36
N GLN A 99 3.63 8.12 -0.95
CA GLN A 99 4.16 9.17 -1.82
C GLN A 99 5.33 9.81 -1.10
N PHE A 100 6.36 9.02 -0.77
CA PHE A 100 7.57 9.56 -0.15
C PHE A 100 8.36 10.39 -1.18
N THR A 101 7.88 11.61 -1.41
CA THR A 101 8.56 12.66 -2.16
C THR A 101 9.01 13.66 -1.13
N ILE A 102 10.30 13.67 -0.82
CA ILE A 102 10.83 14.76 0.02
C ILE A 102 10.71 16.04 -0.80
N PRO A 103 9.95 17.06 -0.34
CA PRO A 103 9.93 18.36 -0.98
C PRO A 103 11.36 18.90 -0.98
N SER A 104 11.86 19.34 -2.13
CA SER A 104 13.09 20.13 -2.14
C SER A 104 12.83 21.42 -1.38
N ALA A 105 13.53 21.62 -0.26
CA ALA A 105 13.75 22.95 0.27
C ALA A 105 14.56 23.78 -0.73
#